data_AF-A0A524PA71-F1
#
_entry.id   AF-A0A524PA71-F1
#
_cell.length_a   1.000
_cell.length_b   1.000
_cell.length_c   1.000
_cell.angle_alpha   90.00
_cell.angle_beta   90.00
_cell.angle_gamma   90.00
#
_symmetry.space_group_name_H-M   'P 1'
#
loop_
_entity.id
_entity.type
_entity.pdbx_description
1 polymer ?
#
loop_
_entity_poly.entity_id
_entity_poly.type
_entity_poly.pdbx_seq_one_letter_code
_entity_poly.pdbx_strand_id
1 'polypeptide(L)'
;MFRRPSKTTNLRAQLGAALKAERLHEALDLYELMEKQKPAEPRWAHRRGDLLQRMGRKSDAVIAYERAVDLYAAQGFVARAAAMAKLILAIDPSKADVLERVDPQAARRLHRENRALIVTADEPPSADTMRARFSR
;
A
#
# COMPACT_ATOMS: atom_id res chain seq x y z
N MET A 1 38.35 22.22 -6.34
CA MET A 1 37.48 21.04 -6.19
C MET A 1 36.02 21.49 -6.10
N PHE A 2 35.24 21.37 -7.19
CA PHE A 2 33.83 21.76 -7.19
C PHE A 2 32.97 20.67 -6.54
N ARG A 3 32.65 20.83 -5.24
CA ARG A 3 31.59 20.04 -4.62
C ARG A 3 30.26 20.62 -5.12
N ARG A 4 29.76 20.13 -6.26
CA ARG A 4 28.37 20.40 -6.69
C ARG A 4 27.48 20.08 -5.48
N PRO A 5 26.77 21.05 -4.88
CA PRO A 5 25.84 20.72 -3.81
C PRO A 5 24.79 19.80 -4.42
N SER A 6 24.80 18.55 -4.00
CA SER A 6 23.90 17.52 -4.52
C SER A 6 22.48 18.00 -4.30
N LYS A 7 21.73 18.31 -5.37
CA LYS A 7 20.31 18.72 -5.32
C LYS A 7 19.49 17.78 -4.41
N THR A 8 19.87 16.50 -4.35
CA THR A 8 19.29 15.46 -3.50
C THR A 8 19.48 15.69 -1.98
N THR A 9 20.58 16.30 -1.54
CA THR A 9 20.82 16.60 -0.11
C THR A 9 19.84 17.66 0.39
N ASN A 10 19.52 18.64 -0.46
CA ASN A 10 18.57 19.69 -0.13
C ASN A 10 17.14 19.14 -0.03
N LEU A 11 16.71 18.28 -0.98
CA LEU A 11 15.38 17.66 -0.93
C LEU A 11 15.12 16.85 0.34
N ARG A 12 16.12 16.11 0.85
CA ARG A 12 15.94 15.34 2.09
C ARG A 12 15.81 16.23 3.31
N ALA A 13 16.57 17.32 3.37
CA ALA A 13 16.45 18.30 4.44
C ALA A 13 15.08 19.00 4.38
N GLN A 14 14.64 19.43 3.20
CA GLN A 14 13.31 20.02 2.99
C GLN A 14 12.20 19.06 3.38
N LEU A 15 12.29 17.78 2.99
CA LEU A 15 11.30 16.76 3.34
C LEU A 15 11.23 16.57 4.86
N GLY A 16 12.39 16.47 5.51
CA GLY A 16 12.45 16.38 6.97
C GLY A 16 11.79 17.57 7.66
N ALA A 17 12.00 18.79 7.14
CA ALA A 17 11.38 20.01 7.67
C ALA A 17 9.87 20.07 7.39
N ALA A 18 9.42 19.65 6.20
CA ALA A 18 8.00 19.61 5.84
C ALA A 18 7.24 18.59 6.69
N LEU A 19 7.79 17.39 6.87
CA LEU A 19 7.19 16.36 7.72
C LEU A 19 7.11 16.78 9.20
N LYS A 20 8.15 17.42 9.72
CA LYS A 20 8.15 17.95 11.10
C LYS A 20 7.13 19.06 11.31
N ALA A 21 6.91 19.88 10.29
CA ALA A 21 5.95 20.97 10.31
C ALA A 21 4.53 20.53 9.88
N GLU A 22 4.29 19.23 9.71
CA GLU A 22 3.02 18.65 9.22
C GLU A 22 2.52 19.25 7.90
N ARG A 23 3.43 19.79 7.08
CA ARG A 23 3.14 20.30 5.73
C ARG A 23 3.04 19.12 4.76
N LEU A 24 1.96 18.35 4.87
CA LEU A 24 1.80 17.07 4.17
C LEU A 24 1.78 17.24 2.64
N HIS A 25 1.15 18.30 2.12
CA HIS A 25 1.14 18.59 0.69
C HIS A 25 2.55 18.84 0.12
N GLU A 26 3.34 19.69 0.79
CA GLU A 26 4.72 19.95 0.39
C GLU A 26 5.59 18.68 0.51
N ALA A 27 5.36 17.87 1.54
CA ALA A 27 6.04 16.59 1.68
C ALA A 27 5.71 15.62 0.52
N LEU A 28 4.49 15.64 -0.03
CA LEU A 28 4.14 14.87 -1.23
C LEU A 28 4.91 15.35 -2.45
N ASP A 29 4.94 16.65 -2.70
CA ASP A 29 5.67 17.23 -3.83
C ASP A 29 7.16 16.86 -3.76
N LEU A 30 7.72 16.88 -2.54
CA LEU A 30 9.11 16.49 -2.30
C LEU A 30 9.34 14.99 -2.53
N TYR A 31 8.40 14.12 -2.15
CA TYR A 31 8.48 12.69 -2.49
C TYR A 31 8.44 12.46 -4.00
N GLU A 32 7.58 13.15 -4.73
CA GLU A 32 7.52 13.05 -6.20
C GLU A 32 8.82 13.51 -6.86
N LEU A 33 9.42 14.59 -6.35
CA LEU A 33 10.72 15.05 -6.83
C LEU A 33 11.84 14.04 -6.52
N MET A 34 11.81 13.39 -5.35
CA MET A 34 12.77 12.34 -5.02
C MET A 34 12.61 11.10 -5.89
N GLU A 35 11.37 10.71 -6.17
CA GLU A 35 11.05 9.60 -7.07
C GLU A 35 11.53 9.91 -8.50
N LYS A 36 11.33 11.13 -8.99
CA LYS A 36 11.89 11.57 -10.29
C LYS A 36 13.42 11.51 -10.34
N GLN A 37 14.12 11.78 -9.22
CA GLN A 37 15.58 11.65 -9.16
C GLN A 37 16.06 10.20 -9.08
N LYS A 38 15.27 9.32 -8.45
CA LYS A 38 15.59 7.91 -8.24
C LYS A 38 14.36 7.05 -8.52
N PRO A 39 13.99 6.85 -9.80
CA PRO A 39 12.77 6.12 -10.15
C PRO A 39 12.86 4.64 -9.78
N ALA A 40 14.06 4.10 -9.61
CA ALA A 40 14.29 2.72 -9.18
C ALA A 40 14.28 2.54 -7.65
N GLU A 41 14.00 3.58 -6.85
CA GLU A 41 13.99 3.48 -5.38
C GLU A 41 12.56 3.29 -4.85
N PRO A 42 12.18 2.07 -4.43
CA PRO A 42 10.81 1.76 -3.99
C PRO A 42 10.42 2.50 -2.71
N ARG A 43 11.40 2.90 -1.88
CA ARG A 43 11.13 3.58 -0.61
C ARG A 43 10.41 4.91 -0.78
N TRP A 44 10.60 5.62 -1.90
CA TRP A 44 9.94 6.91 -2.12
C TRP A 44 8.46 6.73 -2.44
N ALA A 45 8.13 5.81 -3.35
CA ALA A 45 6.74 5.47 -3.68
C ALA A 45 5.99 4.90 -2.47
N HIS A 46 6.63 4.04 -1.67
CA HIS A 46 6.08 3.53 -0.41
C HIS A 46 5.74 4.67 0.55
N ARG A 47 6.72 5.53 0.89
CA ARG A 47 6.48 6.62 1.86
C ARG A 47 5.48 7.66 1.36
N ARG A 48 5.40 7.87 0.04
CA ARG A 48 4.38 8.69 -0.59
C ARG A 48 2.99 8.07 -0.36
N GLY A 49 2.85 6.76 -0.54
CA GLY A 49 1.61 6.04 -0.24
C GLY A 49 1.17 6.18 1.22
N ASP A 50 2.10 6.02 2.18
CA ASP A 50 1.79 6.19 3.62
C ASP A 50 1.28 7.61 3.93
N LEU A 51 1.91 8.61 3.33
CA LEU A 51 1.52 10.00 3.50
C LEU A 51 0.15 10.28 2.88
N LEU A 52 -0.13 9.75 1.69
CA LEU A 52 -1.43 9.86 1.02
C LEU A 52 -2.54 9.17 1.81
N GLN A 53 -2.26 7.99 2.38
CA GLN A 53 -3.21 7.28 3.23
C GLN A 53 -3.52 8.08 4.49
N ARG A 54 -2.50 8.66 5.15
CA ARG A 54 -2.69 9.57 6.30
C ARG A 54 -3.50 10.82 5.95
N MET A 55 -3.40 11.30 4.72
CA MET A 55 -4.20 12.42 4.20
C MET A 55 -5.61 12.00 3.75
N GLY A 56 -5.98 10.72 3.87
CA GLY A 56 -7.28 10.20 3.41
C GLY A 56 -7.40 10.03 1.89
N ARG A 57 -6.34 10.29 1.13
CA ARG A 57 -6.28 10.17 -0.34
C ARG A 57 -6.03 8.72 -0.75
N LYS A 58 -7.01 7.87 -0.47
CA LYS A 58 -6.92 6.40 -0.66
C LYS A 58 -6.59 5.98 -2.10
N SER A 59 -7.24 6.58 -3.09
CA SER A 59 -7.01 6.28 -4.51
C SER A 59 -5.55 6.54 -4.93
N ASP A 60 -5.01 7.70 -4.54
CA ASP A 60 -3.63 8.07 -4.85
C ASP A 60 -2.63 7.20 -4.07
N ALA A 61 -2.98 6.81 -2.83
CA ALA A 61 -2.17 5.90 -2.02
C ALA A 61 -2.04 4.53 -2.68
N VAL A 62 -3.14 3.98 -3.21
CA VAL A 62 -3.12 2.72 -3.98
C VAL A 62 -2.17 2.82 -5.16
N ILE A 63 -2.24 3.89 -5.96
CA ILE A 63 -1.34 4.08 -7.11
C ILE A 63 0.13 4.14 -6.68
N ALA A 64 0.42 4.84 -5.57
CA ALA A 64 1.78 4.94 -5.03
C ALA A 64 2.29 3.57 -4.53
N TYR A 65 1.43 2.81 -3.87
CA TYR A 65 1.76 1.48 -3.38
C TYR A 65 1.93 0.46 -4.52
N GLU A 66 1.10 0.49 -5.56
CA GLU A 66 1.26 -0.36 -6.76
C GLU A 66 2.65 -0.19 -7.35
N ARG A 67 3.09 1.07 -7.47
CA ARG A 67 4.43 1.37 -7.97
C ARG A 67 5.55 0.88 -7.05
N ALA A 68 5.35 0.98 -5.73
CA ALA A 68 6.29 0.42 -4.76
C ALA A 68 6.35 -1.12 -4.83
N VAL A 69 5.20 -1.77 -5.03
CA VAL A 69 5.07 -3.21 -5.22
C VAL A 69 5.91 -3.67 -6.42
N ASP A 70 5.71 -3.05 -7.58
CA ASP A 70 6.43 -3.39 -8.81
C ASP A 70 7.95 -3.25 -8.64
N LEU A 71 8.38 -2.16 -8.00
CA LEU A 71 9.80 -1.90 -7.75
C LEU A 71 10.42 -2.88 -6.72
N TYR A 72 9.69 -3.24 -5.66
CA TYR A 72 10.16 -4.24 -4.70
C TYR A 72 10.23 -5.63 -5.34
N ALA A 73 9.23 -6.01 -6.15
CA ALA A 73 9.20 -7.27 -6.87
C ALA A 73 10.36 -7.36 -7.88
N ALA A 74 10.59 -6.31 -8.67
CA ALA A 74 11.70 -6.23 -9.62
C ALA A 74 13.08 -6.34 -8.95
N GLN A 75 13.20 -5.93 -7.69
CA GLN A 75 14.43 -6.06 -6.89
C GLN A 75 14.53 -7.40 -6.12
N GLY A 76 13.57 -8.31 -6.28
CA GLY A 76 13.54 -9.59 -5.57
C GLY A 76 13.07 -9.49 -4.11
N PHE A 77 12.61 -8.33 -3.66
CA PHE A 77 12.03 -8.14 -2.32
C PHE A 77 10.56 -8.59 -2.26
N VAL A 78 10.30 -9.84 -2.62
CA VAL A 78 8.95 -10.42 -2.74
C VAL A 78 8.13 -10.25 -1.45
N ALA A 79 8.74 -10.47 -0.28
CA ALA A 79 8.05 -10.29 1.00
C ALA A 79 7.59 -8.85 1.24
N ARG A 80 8.38 -7.84 0.82
CA ARG A 80 7.99 -6.43 0.93
C ARG A 80 6.88 -6.11 -0.07
N ALA A 81 7.02 -6.56 -1.31
CA ALA A 81 6.00 -6.40 -2.33
C ALA A 81 4.66 -7.02 -1.89
N ALA A 82 4.67 -8.22 -1.30
CA ALA A 82 3.46 -8.88 -0.80
C ALA A 82 2.81 -8.12 0.37
N ALA A 83 3.60 -7.57 1.29
CA ALA A 83 3.09 -6.74 2.39
C ALA A 83 2.39 -5.49 1.85
N MET A 84 2.98 -4.82 0.86
CA MET A 84 2.38 -3.64 0.23
C MET A 84 1.13 -3.98 -0.57
N ALA A 85 1.11 -5.13 -1.27
CA ALA A 85 -0.08 -5.61 -1.96
C ALA A 85 -1.25 -5.89 -1.00
N LYS A 86 -0.96 -6.40 0.21
CA LYS A 86 -1.97 -6.54 1.27
C LYS A 86 -2.51 -5.18 1.75
N LEU A 87 -1.67 -4.15 1.85
CA LEU A 87 -2.13 -2.80 2.18
C LEU A 87 -3.06 -2.24 1.10
N ILE A 88 -2.72 -2.45 -0.17
CA ILE A 88 -3.57 -2.05 -1.30
C ILE A 88 -4.95 -2.71 -1.17
N LEU A 89 -5.00 -4.02 -0.90
CA LEU A 89 -6.26 -4.75 -0.72
C LEU A 89 -7.08 -4.30 0.49
N ALA A 90 -6.42 -3.87 1.56
CA ALA A 90 -7.11 -3.30 2.72
C ALA A 90 -7.75 -1.93 2.39
N ILE A 91 -7.19 -1.19 1.43
CA ILE A 91 -7.71 0.10 0.97
C ILE A 91 -8.77 -0.07 -0.12
N ASP A 92 -8.48 -0.93 -1.10
CA ASP A 92 -9.30 -1.25 -2.26
C ASP A 92 -9.26 -2.76 -2.54
N PRO A 93 -10.25 -3.53 -2.06
CA PRO A 93 -10.31 -4.98 -2.25
C PRO A 93 -10.42 -5.42 -3.72
N SER A 94 -10.79 -4.53 -4.64
CA SER A 94 -10.92 -4.85 -6.06
C SER A 94 -9.57 -5.07 -6.75
N LYS A 95 -8.49 -4.58 -6.14
CA LYS A 95 -7.10 -4.60 -6.65
C LYS A 95 -6.36 -5.91 -6.38
N ALA A 96 -7.04 -7.04 -6.57
CA ALA A 96 -6.47 -8.37 -6.31
C ALA A 96 -5.43 -8.79 -7.37
N ASP A 97 -5.50 -8.19 -8.55
CA ASP A 97 -4.53 -8.30 -9.64
C ASP A 97 -3.10 -7.91 -9.21
N VAL A 98 -2.96 -7.01 -8.23
CA VAL A 98 -1.64 -6.57 -7.74
C VAL A 98 -0.82 -7.71 -7.14
N LEU A 99 -1.46 -8.71 -6.51
CA LEU A 99 -0.73 -9.86 -5.98
C LEU A 99 -0.13 -10.74 -7.07
N GLU A 100 -0.83 -10.88 -8.20
CA GLU A 100 -0.37 -11.69 -9.32
C GLU A 100 0.93 -11.13 -9.90
N ARG A 101 1.10 -9.80 -9.82
CA ARG A 101 2.34 -9.10 -10.22
C ARG A 101 3.51 -9.35 -9.28
N VAL A 102 3.26 -9.60 -7.99
CA VAL A 102 4.30 -9.83 -6.98
C VAL A 102 4.89 -11.23 -7.10
N ASP A 103 4.02 -12.22 -7.17
CA ASP A 103 4.36 -13.63 -7.32
C ASP A 103 3.06 -14.41 -7.62
N PRO A 104 2.97 -15.11 -8.76
CA PRO A 104 1.82 -15.94 -9.11
C PRO A 104 1.44 -16.96 -8.02
N GLN A 105 2.40 -17.45 -7.23
CA GLN A 105 2.13 -18.39 -6.13
C GLN A 105 1.60 -17.69 -4.87
N ALA A 106 2.05 -16.47 -4.57
CA ALA A 106 1.57 -15.69 -3.43
C ALA A 106 0.12 -15.23 -3.63
N ALA A 107 -0.24 -14.83 -4.86
CA ALA A 107 -1.61 -14.47 -5.22
C ALA A 107 -2.60 -15.60 -4.92
N ARG A 108 -2.26 -16.83 -5.36
CA ARG A 108 -3.10 -18.02 -5.17
C ARG A 108 -3.39 -18.35 -3.70
N ARG A 109 -2.48 -18.05 -2.78
CA ARG A 109 -2.69 -18.29 -1.34
C ARG A 109 -3.67 -17.28 -0.74
N LEU A 110 -3.53 -15.98 -1.08
CA LEU A 110 -4.40 -14.95 -0.52
C LEU A 110 -5.81 -14.95 -1.15
N HIS A 111 -5.96 -15.31 -2.43
CA HIS A 111 -7.29 -15.50 -3.03
C HIS A 111 -8.11 -16.56 -2.30
N ARG A 112 -7.46 -17.61 -1.75
CA ARG A 112 -8.17 -18.61 -0.92
C ARG A 112 -8.61 -18.01 0.42
N GLU A 113 -7.76 -17.24 1.07
CA GLU A 113 -8.05 -16.61 2.37
C GLU A 113 -9.15 -15.53 2.24
N ASN A 114 -9.08 -14.67 1.22
CA ASN A 114 -10.08 -13.62 0.99
C ASN A 114 -11.42 -14.18 0.50
N ARG A 115 -11.44 -15.26 -0.29
CA ARG A 115 -12.71 -15.92 -0.67
C ARG A 115 -13.41 -16.53 0.53
N ALA A 116 -12.67 -17.02 1.53
CA ALA A 116 -13.26 -17.49 2.79
C ALA A 116 -13.90 -16.35 3.60
N LEU A 117 -13.25 -15.18 3.66
CA LEU A 117 -13.75 -14.00 4.38
C LEU A 117 -14.98 -13.36 3.71
N ILE A 118 -15.03 -13.33 2.37
CA ILE A 118 -16.18 -12.78 1.63
C ILE A 118 -17.39 -13.72 1.73
N VAL A 119 -17.19 -15.03 1.66
CA VAL A 119 -18.28 -16.01 1.77
C VAL A 119 -18.94 -16.00 3.16
N THR A 120 -18.21 -15.63 4.21
CA THR A 120 -18.80 -15.50 5.57
C THR A 120 -19.62 -14.24 5.80
N ALA A 121 -19.55 -13.25 4.91
CA ALA A 121 -20.24 -11.97 5.10
C ALA A 121 -21.66 -11.93 4.49
N ASP A 122 -22.06 -12.96 3.74
CA ASP A 122 -23.31 -12.96 2.95
C ASP A 122 -24.31 -14.04 3.38
N GLU A 123 -24.12 -14.65 4.55
CA GLU A 123 -25.09 -15.58 5.13
C GLU A 123 -25.95 -14.81 6.16
N PRO A 124 -27.13 -14.30 5.79
CA PRO A 124 -28.04 -13.74 6.78
C PRO A 124 -28.39 -14.86 7.77
N PRO A 125 -28.36 -14.62 9.09
CA PRO A 125 -28.79 -15.62 10.06
C PRO A 125 -30.25 -15.97 9.76
N SER A 126 -30.48 -17.11 9.12
CA SER A 126 -31.82 -17.64 8.92
C SER A 126 -32.42 -17.91 10.30
N ALA A 127 -33.67 -17.48 10.48
CA ALA A 127 -34.40 -17.44 11.74
C ALA A 127 -34.71 -18.83 12.37
N ASP A 128 -34.09 -19.90 11.88
CA ASP A 128 -34.39 -21.29 12.25
C ASP A 128 -33.58 -21.80 13.45
N THR A 129 -32.48 -21.13 13.83
CA THR A 129 -31.60 -21.60 14.91
C THR A 129 -32.10 -21.27 16.32
N MET A 130 -33.23 -20.56 16.48
CA MET A 130 -33.72 -20.09 17.79
C MET A 130 -34.97 -20.81 18.32
N ARG A 131 -35.36 -21.95 17.71
CA ARG A 131 -36.56 -22.70 18.11
C ARG A 131 -36.33 -24.15 18.56
N ALA A 132 -35.17 -24.44 19.15
CA ALA A 132 -34.88 -25.78 19.69
C ALA A 132 -34.32 -25.76 21.13
N ARG A 133 -34.79 -24.85 22.00
CA ARG A 133 -34.44 -24.89 23.43
C ARG A 133 -35.58 -24.75 24.44
N PHE A 134 -36.84 -24.75 24.01
CA PHE A 134 -37.97 -24.81 24.94
C PHE A 134 -39.09 -25.70 24.39
N SER A 135 -39.02 -26.99 24.68
CA SER A 135 -40.22 -27.81 24.97
C SER A 135 -39.80 -29.10 25.68
N ARG A 136 -40.18 -29.16 26.96
CA ARG A 136 -40.41 -30.32 27.84
C ARG A 136 -39.37 -31.43 27.92
#